data_AF-A0A0N0RTK0-F1
#
_entry.id   AF-A0A0N0RTK0-F1
#
_cell.length_a   1.000
_cell.length_b   1.000
_cell.length_c   1.000
_cell.angle_alpha   90.00
_cell.angle_beta   90.00
_cell.angle_gamma   90.00
#
_symmetry.space_group_name_H-M   'P 1'
#
loop_
_entity.id
_entity.type
_entity.pdbx_description
1 polymer ?
#
loop_
_entity_poly.entity_id
_entity_poly.type
_entity_poly.pdbx_seq_one_letter_code
_entity_poly.pdbx_strand_id
1 'polypeptide(L)'
;MRELNPSYKQAEPLSTMFKILVFPTKYTYAGRAMTIPFYNPYDLLGLFLGLLGPAEQGANQYNYFLPLSAVYARWCSRLAGKGKGGPQPAGVGPWPFMFQCSWRPLSNADPRRIFFLGASLGGDDFSKEGRGDAWREALQRRRFDVAFRSAEHVLFLQDEFNNITDVVAGAKNNPGNCAETYTFTHTVQSVKTDNRALHGLALRRDLLIKKKFPTTYDESHYRGQLSGPCPTCAHALGRAGGVEANFKNGASG
;
A
#
# COMPACT_ATOMS: atom_id res chain seq x y z
N MET A 1 -7.49 15.67 -12.52
CA MET A 1 -8.78 15.35 -13.17
C MET A 1 -8.53 14.14 -14.07
N ARG A 2 -9.37 13.09 -14.04
CA ARG A 2 -9.15 11.87 -14.84
C ARG A 2 -9.66 12.11 -16.27
N GLU A 3 -8.87 11.72 -17.26
CA GLU A 3 -9.22 11.88 -18.68
C GLU A 3 -10.15 10.76 -19.15
N LEU A 4 -11.11 11.09 -20.01
CA LEU A 4 -11.89 10.10 -20.75
C LEU A 4 -10.97 9.36 -21.75
N ASN A 5 -11.13 8.05 -21.84
CA ASN A 5 -10.43 7.24 -22.82
C ASN A 5 -11.10 7.40 -24.19
N PRO A 6 -10.45 8.02 -25.20
CA PRO A 6 -11.06 8.25 -26.51
C PRO A 6 -11.31 6.95 -27.29
N SER A 7 -10.63 5.86 -26.93
CA SER A 7 -10.80 4.52 -27.52
C SER A 7 -11.85 3.67 -26.80
N TYR A 8 -12.58 4.25 -25.84
CA TYR A 8 -13.58 3.54 -25.06
C TYR A 8 -14.79 3.11 -25.91
N LYS A 9 -15.22 1.85 -25.76
CA LYS A 9 -16.36 1.28 -26.47
C LYS A 9 -17.29 0.56 -25.49
N GLN A 10 -18.57 0.94 -25.49
CA GLN A 10 -19.50 0.47 -24.47
C GLN A 10 -19.60 -1.06 -24.36
N ALA A 11 -19.48 -1.77 -25.47
CA ALA A 11 -19.66 -3.22 -25.55
C ALA A 11 -18.42 -4.06 -25.20
N GLU A 12 -17.24 -3.47 -25.00
CA GLU A 12 -16.01 -4.26 -24.75
C GLU A 12 -15.77 -4.46 -23.25
N PRO A 13 -15.68 -5.72 -22.76
CA PRO A 13 -15.64 -6.05 -21.33
C PRO A 13 -14.36 -5.59 -20.62
N LEU A 14 -13.26 -5.38 -21.36
CA LEU A 14 -11.98 -4.89 -20.83
C LEU A 14 -11.73 -3.40 -21.12
N SER A 15 -12.65 -2.71 -21.80
CA SER A 15 -12.47 -1.30 -22.12
C SER A 15 -12.88 -0.41 -20.94
N THR A 16 -12.00 0.53 -20.56
CA THR A 16 -12.23 1.45 -19.44
C THR A 16 -12.59 2.84 -19.95
N MET A 17 -13.56 3.49 -19.30
CA MET A 17 -14.04 4.83 -19.68
C MET A 17 -12.99 5.92 -19.40
N PHE A 18 -12.07 5.67 -18.47
CA PHE A 18 -11.02 6.59 -18.08
C PHE A 18 -9.66 6.07 -18.50
N LYS A 19 -8.76 6.97 -18.91
CA LYS A 19 -7.35 6.61 -19.05
C LYS A 19 -6.76 6.33 -17.67
N ILE A 20 -6.01 5.23 -17.57
CA ILE A 20 -5.12 5.02 -16.43
C ILE A 20 -4.01 6.05 -16.54
N LEU A 21 -4.07 7.08 -15.69
CA LEU A 21 -2.98 8.03 -15.55
C LEU A 21 -1.82 7.30 -14.89
N VAL A 22 -0.73 7.17 -15.64
CA VAL A 22 0.54 6.64 -15.16
C VAL A 22 1.39 7.83 -14.82
N PHE A 23 1.93 7.86 -13.62
CA PHE A 23 3.01 8.76 -13.26
C PHE A 23 4.32 7.96 -13.35
N PRO A 24 4.97 7.90 -14.54
CA PRO A 24 6.24 7.23 -14.68
C PRO A 24 7.26 8.04 -13.90
N THR A 25 7.71 7.50 -12.78
CA THR A 25 8.60 8.24 -11.87
C THR A 25 9.96 7.56 -11.88
N LYS A 26 10.99 8.31 -12.33
CA LYS A 26 12.40 7.97 -12.13
C LYS A 26 12.89 8.74 -10.92
N TYR A 27 13.37 8.03 -9.90
CA TYR A 27 13.83 8.64 -8.65
C TYR A 27 14.87 7.75 -7.97
N THR A 28 15.58 8.32 -7.02
CA THR A 28 16.50 7.58 -6.16
C THR A 28 15.82 7.31 -4.82
N TYR A 29 15.77 6.05 -4.41
CA TYR A 29 15.23 5.63 -3.11
C TYR A 29 16.20 4.69 -2.42
N ALA A 30 16.59 5.03 -1.19
CA ALA A 30 17.60 4.30 -0.42
C ALA A 30 18.91 4.06 -1.20
N GLY A 31 19.38 5.08 -1.94
CA GLY A 31 20.59 5.00 -2.77
C GLY A 31 20.45 4.23 -4.08
N ARG A 32 19.24 3.76 -4.43
CA ARG A 32 18.98 3.00 -5.66
C ARG A 32 18.16 3.78 -6.66
N ALA A 33 18.53 3.73 -7.93
CA ALA A 33 17.69 4.27 -9.01
C ALA A 33 16.49 3.35 -9.22
N MET A 34 15.28 3.92 -9.15
CA MET A 34 14.02 3.19 -9.35
C MET A 34 13.23 3.81 -10.51
N THR A 35 12.55 2.95 -11.26
CA THR A 35 11.59 3.35 -12.29
C THR A 35 10.29 2.58 -12.07
N ILE A 36 9.38 3.16 -11.29
CA ILE A 36 8.11 2.52 -10.92
C ILE A 36 6.94 3.43 -11.33
N PRO A 37 5.91 2.88 -11.99
CA PRO A 37 4.69 3.63 -12.26
C PRO A 37 3.79 3.73 -11.02
N PHE A 38 3.18 4.90 -10.84
CA PHE A 38 2.18 5.16 -9.80
C PHE A 38 0.82 5.44 -10.42
N TYR A 39 -0.26 4.97 -9.77
CA TYR A 39 -1.60 4.92 -10.39
C TYR A 39 -2.69 5.66 -9.62
N ASN A 40 -2.45 6.07 -8.37
CA ASN A 40 -3.40 6.88 -7.62
C ASN A 40 -2.67 7.91 -6.71
N PRO A 41 -3.39 8.95 -6.23
CA PRO A 41 -2.81 9.99 -5.38
C PRO A 41 -2.24 9.47 -4.05
N TYR A 42 -2.72 8.34 -3.53
CA TYR A 42 -2.23 7.76 -2.28
C TYR A 42 -0.89 7.07 -2.47
N ASP A 43 -0.70 6.37 -3.59
CA ASP A 43 0.58 5.75 -3.95
C ASP A 43 1.64 6.86 -4.17
N LEU A 44 1.27 7.97 -4.82
CA LEU A 44 2.14 9.15 -4.97
C LEU A 44 2.48 9.82 -3.63
N LEU A 45 1.52 9.92 -2.71
CA LEU A 45 1.79 10.44 -1.38
C LEU A 45 2.75 9.53 -0.61
N GLY A 46 2.61 8.22 -0.77
CA GLY A 46 3.52 7.23 -0.19
C GLY A 46 4.95 7.41 -0.71
N LEU A 47 5.10 7.64 -2.02
CA LEU A 47 6.38 8.01 -2.63
C LEU A 47 6.93 9.31 -2.04
N PHE A 48 6.13 10.39 -2.03
CA PHE A 48 6.57 11.67 -1.50
C PHE A 48 7.14 11.55 -0.07
N LEU A 49 6.42 10.85 0.81
CA LEU A 49 6.86 10.62 2.19
C LEU A 49 8.10 9.72 2.27
N GLY A 50 8.17 8.66 1.45
CA GLY A 50 9.34 7.78 1.40
C GLY A 50 10.60 8.46 0.86
N LEU A 51 10.45 9.54 0.07
CA LEU A 51 11.56 10.35 -0.44
C LEU A 51 12.09 11.38 0.56
N LEU A 52 11.43 11.59 1.71
CA LEU A 52 11.92 12.50 2.75
C LEU A 52 13.19 12.00 3.45
N GLY A 53 13.57 10.74 3.22
CA GLY A 53 14.79 10.13 3.75
C GLY A 53 14.51 9.03 4.77
N PRO A 54 15.56 8.36 5.27
CA PRO A 54 15.42 7.32 6.27
C PRO A 54 15.00 7.91 7.62
N ALA A 55 14.27 7.13 8.40
CA ALA A 55 13.95 7.45 9.78
C ALA A 55 15.22 7.40 10.64
N GLU A 56 15.32 8.33 11.59
CA GLU A 56 16.48 8.50 12.48
C GLU A 56 16.77 7.28 13.35
N GLN A 57 17.98 7.24 13.90
CA GLN A 57 18.36 6.23 14.89
C GLN A 57 17.41 6.29 16.10
N GLY A 58 16.89 5.14 16.52
CA GLY A 58 15.88 5.04 17.58
C GLY A 58 14.42 5.07 17.12
N ALA A 59 14.16 5.32 15.84
CA ALA A 59 12.82 5.16 15.27
C ALA A 59 12.32 3.73 15.41
N ASN A 60 11.14 3.55 15.98
CA ASN A 60 10.49 2.27 16.21
C ASN A 60 9.00 2.34 15.84
N GLN A 61 8.32 1.22 16.01
CA GLN A 61 6.90 1.07 15.67
C GLN A 61 6.04 2.18 16.27
N TYR A 62 6.22 2.49 17.56
CA TYR A 62 5.32 3.36 18.32
C TYR A 62 5.69 4.84 18.28
N ASN A 63 6.98 5.18 18.19
CA ASN A 63 7.42 6.58 18.18
C ASN A 63 7.51 7.19 16.78
N TYR A 64 7.52 6.39 15.71
CA TYR A 64 7.71 6.89 14.34
C TYR A 64 6.74 6.27 13.34
N PHE A 65 6.78 4.94 13.12
CA PHE A 65 6.07 4.32 12.00
C PHE A 65 4.55 4.32 12.16
N LEU A 66 4.05 4.08 13.38
CA LEU A 66 2.62 4.17 13.69
C LEU A 66 2.09 5.61 13.57
N PRO A 67 2.72 6.62 14.20
CA PRO A 67 2.35 8.02 13.98
C PRO A 67 2.35 8.43 12.51
N LEU A 68 3.41 8.07 11.77
CA LEU A 68 3.55 8.41 10.35
C LEU A 68 2.44 7.76 9.51
N SER A 69 2.13 6.49 9.78
CA SER A 69 1.04 5.77 9.10
C SER A 69 -0.32 6.41 9.37
N ALA A 70 -0.56 6.90 10.59
CA ALA A 70 -1.78 7.60 10.95
C ALA A 70 -1.90 8.97 10.26
N VAL A 71 -0.80 9.73 10.17
CA VAL A 71 -0.72 10.99 9.41
C VAL A 71 -1.00 10.74 7.93
N TYR A 72 -0.34 9.74 7.35
CA TYR A 72 -0.55 9.32 5.97
C TYR A 72 -2.01 8.96 5.69
N ALA A 73 -2.63 8.11 6.55
CA ALA A 73 -4.03 7.75 6.44
C ALA A 73 -4.95 8.99 6.47
N ARG A 74 -4.65 9.96 7.34
CA ARG A 74 -5.42 11.20 7.47
C ARG A 74 -5.27 12.08 6.23
N TRP A 75 -4.09 12.16 5.64
CA TRP A 75 -3.87 12.90 4.40
C TRP A 75 -4.55 12.24 3.21
N CYS A 76 -4.46 10.91 3.06
CA CYS A 76 -5.23 10.16 2.07
C CYS A 76 -6.73 10.45 2.19
N SER A 77 -7.26 10.50 3.41
CA SER A 77 -8.69 10.80 3.64
C SER A 77 -9.15 12.17 3.13
N ARG A 78 -8.21 13.12 2.97
CA ARG A 78 -8.44 14.50 2.51
C ARG A 78 -8.18 14.69 1.02
N LEU A 79 -7.24 13.94 0.43
CA LEU A 79 -6.82 14.14 -0.96
C LEU A 79 -7.84 13.64 -1.99
N ALA A 80 -8.22 12.37 -1.89
CA ALA A 80 -9.13 11.74 -2.85
C ALA A 80 -10.25 10.94 -2.15
N GLY A 81 -10.34 11.08 -0.83
CA GLY A 81 -11.15 10.25 0.04
C GLY A 81 -12.57 10.77 0.30
N LYS A 82 -13.54 9.87 0.19
CA LYS A 82 -14.94 10.03 0.60
C LYS A 82 -15.25 9.00 1.68
N GLY A 83 -15.71 9.47 2.84
CA GLY A 83 -16.03 8.60 3.98
C GLY A 83 -16.99 9.27 4.95
N LYS A 84 -17.68 8.45 5.75
CA LYS A 84 -18.59 8.94 6.80
C LYS A 84 -17.79 9.74 7.83
N GLY A 85 -18.23 10.97 8.11
CA GLY A 85 -17.50 11.89 9.01
C GLY A 85 -16.20 12.44 8.43
N GLY A 86 -16.01 12.32 7.11
CA GLY A 86 -14.84 12.85 6.42
C GLY A 86 -14.83 14.38 6.28
N PRO A 87 -13.65 14.95 6.01
CA PRO A 87 -13.50 16.37 5.74
C PRO A 87 -14.29 16.79 4.48
N GLN A 88 -14.78 18.03 4.46
CA GLN A 88 -15.47 18.64 3.32
C GLN A 88 -14.62 19.77 2.73
N PRO A 89 -14.55 19.90 1.38
CA PRO A 89 -15.17 19.03 0.38
C PRO A 89 -14.51 17.64 0.36
N ALA A 90 -15.34 16.60 0.23
CA ALA A 90 -14.85 15.23 0.13
C ALA A 90 -14.24 14.92 -1.24
N GLY A 91 -13.31 13.96 -1.30
CA GLY A 91 -12.81 13.42 -2.56
C GLY A 91 -13.85 12.56 -3.29
N VAL A 92 -13.45 12.03 -4.46
CA VAL A 92 -14.37 11.37 -5.39
C VAL A 92 -14.71 9.92 -5.03
N GLY A 93 -13.81 9.21 -4.36
CA GLY A 93 -13.94 7.77 -4.13
C GLY A 93 -13.76 7.35 -2.68
N PRO A 94 -14.06 6.10 -2.29
CA PRO A 94 -13.99 5.69 -0.89
C PRO A 94 -12.56 5.78 -0.34
N TRP A 95 -12.44 5.96 0.97
CA TRP A 95 -11.14 5.78 1.64
C TRP A 95 -10.58 4.37 1.37
N PRO A 96 -9.25 4.24 1.23
CA PRO A 96 -8.57 2.97 1.36
C PRO A 96 -9.06 2.23 2.61
N PHE A 97 -9.18 0.91 2.52
CA PHE A 97 -9.51 0.06 3.66
C PHE A 97 -8.33 -0.08 4.64
N MET A 98 -7.12 -0.24 4.09
CA MET A 98 -5.86 -0.36 4.83
C MET A 98 -4.88 0.73 4.43
N PHE A 99 -4.07 1.17 5.39
CA PHE A 99 -2.89 2.02 5.21
C PHE A 99 -1.72 1.31 5.86
N GLN A 100 -0.55 1.25 5.22
CA GLN A 100 0.52 0.37 5.65
C GLN A 100 1.86 1.09 5.54
N CYS A 101 2.75 0.81 6.49
CA CYS A 101 4.14 1.24 6.45
C CYS A 101 5.04 0.04 6.68
N SER A 102 5.98 -0.21 5.76
CA SER A 102 7.04 -1.20 5.90
C SER A 102 8.37 -0.50 6.11
N TRP A 103 9.24 -1.06 6.95
CA TRP A 103 10.57 -0.51 7.20
C TRP A 103 11.61 -1.60 7.43
N ARG A 104 12.87 -1.25 7.17
CA ARG A 104 14.05 -2.10 7.44
C ARG A 104 15.27 -1.24 7.71
N PRO A 105 16.35 -1.78 8.31
CA PRO A 105 17.63 -1.10 8.37
C PRO A 105 18.09 -0.64 6.98
N LEU A 106 18.69 0.54 6.90
CA LEU A 106 19.23 1.08 5.65
C LEU A 106 20.36 0.18 5.13
N SER A 107 21.28 -0.20 6.01
CA SER A 107 22.31 -1.21 5.79
C SER A 107 22.71 -1.86 7.11
N ASN A 108 23.57 -2.88 7.08
CA ASN A 108 24.12 -3.48 8.30
C ASN A 108 24.98 -2.51 9.12
N ALA A 109 25.52 -1.45 8.49
CA ALA A 109 26.40 -0.47 9.12
C ALA A 109 25.66 0.82 9.54
N ASP A 110 24.44 1.05 9.04
CA ASP A 110 23.67 2.27 9.30
C ASP A 110 22.37 1.92 10.05
N PRO A 111 22.22 2.32 11.33
CA PRO A 111 21.08 1.96 12.16
C PRO A 111 19.80 2.72 11.81
N ARG A 112 19.86 3.70 10.90
CA ARG A 112 18.68 4.39 10.36
C ARG A 112 17.83 3.41 9.56
N ARG A 113 16.53 3.70 9.48
CA ARG A 113 15.57 2.79 8.86
C ARG A 113 14.96 3.41 7.62
N ILE A 114 15.09 2.76 6.48
CA ILE A 114 14.29 3.14 5.31
C ILE A 114 12.88 2.62 5.49
N PHE A 115 11.92 3.35 4.95
CA PHE A 115 10.52 2.98 5.03
C PHE A 115 9.75 3.44 3.79
N PHE A 116 8.65 2.76 3.52
CA PHE A 116 7.73 3.16 2.49
C PHE A 116 6.28 3.03 2.98
N LEU A 117 5.40 3.89 2.47
CA LEU A 117 3.98 3.88 2.82
C LEU A 117 3.13 3.51 1.62
N GLY A 118 2.05 2.79 1.89
CA GLY A 118 1.10 2.36 0.87
C GLY A 118 -0.30 2.30 1.42
N ALA A 119 -1.28 2.34 0.53
CA ALA A 119 -2.69 2.21 0.88
C ALA A 119 -3.34 1.14 0.01
N SER A 120 -4.36 0.47 0.52
CA SER A 120 -5.18 -0.40 -0.33
C SER A 120 -5.87 0.45 -1.40
N LEU A 121 -6.29 -0.17 -2.49
CA LEU A 121 -6.95 0.54 -3.58
C LEU A 121 -8.17 1.34 -3.08
N GLY A 122 -8.28 2.61 -3.52
CA GLY A 122 -9.32 3.54 -3.12
C GLY A 122 -9.16 4.90 -3.80
N GLY A 123 -9.95 5.89 -3.40
CA GLY A 123 -9.86 7.27 -3.92
C GLY A 123 -10.43 7.46 -5.33
N ASP A 124 -11.10 6.43 -5.79
CA ASP A 124 -11.68 6.28 -7.12
C ASP A 124 -13.19 6.12 -7.05
N ASP A 125 -13.93 6.76 -7.96
CA ASP A 125 -15.37 6.53 -8.05
C ASP A 125 -15.65 5.24 -8.83
N PHE A 126 -15.67 4.12 -8.10
CA PHE A 126 -16.03 2.81 -8.63
C PHE A 126 -17.55 2.60 -8.73
N SER A 127 -18.38 3.62 -8.47
CA SER A 127 -19.84 3.46 -8.37
C SER A 127 -20.62 3.92 -9.60
N LYS A 128 -19.98 4.61 -10.55
CA LYS A 128 -20.66 5.08 -11.77
C LYS A 128 -20.96 3.93 -12.74
N GLU A 129 -22.26 3.67 -12.91
CA GLU A 129 -22.92 3.03 -14.05
C GLU A 129 -22.21 1.81 -14.65
N GLY A 130 -22.36 0.66 -13.98
CA GLY A 130 -22.19 -0.67 -14.56
C GLY A 130 -20.76 -1.15 -14.85
N ARG A 131 -19.74 -0.28 -14.75
CA ARG A 131 -18.34 -0.61 -15.12
C ARG A 131 -17.25 -0.20 -14.13
N GLY A 132 -17.64 0.24 -12.95
CA GLY A 132 -16.69 0.52 -11.87
C GLY A 132 -15.85 -0.69 -11.46
N ASP A 133 -16.37 -1.91 -11.65
CA ASP A 133 -15.63 -3.15 -11.39
C ASP A 133 -14.54 -3.41 -12.43
N ALA A 134 -14.82 -3.21 -13.73
CA ALA A 134 -13.81 -3.30 -14.79
C ALA A 134 -12.69 -2.26 -14.59
N TRP A 135 -13.05 -1.04 -14.16
CA TRP A 135 -12.07 -0.01 -13.81
C TRP A 135 -11.22 -0.41 -12.60
N ARG A 136 -11.86 -0.90 -11.54
CA ARG A 136 -11.19 -1.38 -10.33
C ARG A 136 -10.21 -2.50 -10.67
N GLU A 137 -10.64 -3.48 -11.45
CA GLU A 137 -9.82 -4.61 -11.88
C GLU A 137 -8.63 -4.14 -12.72
N ALA A 138 -8.85 -3.23 -13.68
CA ALA A 138 -7.77 -2.66 -14.48
C ALA A 138 -6.71 -1.97 -13.61
N LEU A 139 -7.11 -1.20 -12.61
CA LEU A 139 -6.17 -0.61 -11.64
C LEU A 139 -5.48 -1.66 -10.77
N GLN A 140 -6.20 -2.69 -10.30
CA GLN A 140 -5.61 -3.78 -9.55
C GLN A 140 -4.55 -4.51 -10.37
N ARG A 141 -4.80 -4.79 -11.65
CA ARG A 141 -3.83 -5.40 -12.58
C ARG A 141 -2.58 -4.53 -12.73
N ARG A 142 -2.74 -3.21 -12.86
CA ARG A 142 -1.60 -2.29 -12.96
C ARG A 142 -0.76 -2.21 -11.68
N ARG A 143 -1.42 -2.19 -10.52
CA ARG A 143 -0.73 -2.25 -9.22
C ARG A 143 -0.08 -3.62 -9.01
N PHE A 144 -0.70 -4.70 -9.48
CA PHE A 144 -0.10 -6.03 -9.51
C PHE A 144 1.15 -6.07 -10.38
N ASP A 145 1.13 -5.49 -11.59
CA ASP A 145 2.29 -5.43 -12.47
C ASP A 145 3.52 -4.81 -11.77
N VAL A 146 3.31 -3.85 -10.89
CA VAL A 146 4.37 -3.23 -10.06
C VAL A 146 4.99 -4.23 -9.09
N ALA A 147 4.18 -5.05 -8.42
CA ALA A 147 4.66 -6.08 -7.49
C ALA A 147 5.24 -7.31 -8.21
N PHE A 148 4.65 -7.69 -9.35
CA PHE A 148 5.12 -8.78 -10.21
C PHE A 148 6.48 -8.44 -10.83
N ARG A 149 6.61 -7.24 -11.42
CA ARG A 149 7.85 -6.72 -12.01
C ARG A 149 8.69 -5.94 -11.00
N SER A 150 8.53 -6.22 -9.70
CA SER A 150 9.29 -5.52 -8.65
C SER A 150 10.78 -5.61 -8.98
N ALA A 151 11.47 -4.47 -8.83
CA ALA A 151 12.82 -4.24 -9.33
C ALA A 151 13.90 -5.19 -8.78
N GLU A 152 13.58 -6.01 -7.77
CA GLU A 152 14.55 -6.79 -7.00
C GLU A 152 14.11 -8.22 -6.74
N HIS A 153 12.80 -8.49 -6.59
CA HIS A 153 12.29 -9.81 -6.26
C HIS A 153 10.90 -10.05 -6.83
N VAL A 154 10.67 -11.23 -7.40
CA VAL A 154 9.34 -11.66 -7.85
C VAL A 154 8.46 -11.94 -6.63
N LEU A 155 7.50 -11.05 -6.33
CA LEU A 155 6.58 -11.20 -5.20
C LEU A 155 5.40 -12.12 -5.54
N PHE A 156 4.95 -12.08 -6.79
CA PHE A 156 3.87 -12.89 -7.33
C PHE A 156 4.29 -13.52 -8.66
N LEU A 157 3.69 -14.63 -9.04
CA LEU A 157 3.75 -15.16 -10.41
C LEU A 157 2.65 -14.53 -11.26
N GLN A 158 2.84 -14.47 -12.58
CA GLN A 158 1.95 -13.71 -13.47
C GLN A 158 0.49 -14.21 -13.45
N ASP A 159 0.28 -15.50 -13.31
CA ASP A 159 -1.02 -16.18 -13.26
C ASP A 159 -1.73 -16.02 -11.90
N GLU A 160 -0.98 -15.72 -10.84
CA GLU A 160 -1.54 -15.51 -9.50
C GLU A 160 -2.45 -14.28 -9.41
N PHE A 161 -2.49 -13.38 -10.39
CA PHE A 161 -3.49 -12.31 -10.37
C PHE A 161 -4.92 -12.87 -10.45
N ASN A 162 -5.16 -13.87 -11.30
CA ASN A 162 -6.49 -14.44 -11.52
C ASN A 162 -6.76 -15.64 -10.62
N ASN A 163 -5.72 -16.35 -10.17
CA ASN A 163 -5.85 -17.66 -9.52
C ASN A 163 -5.33 -17.68 -8.08
N ILE A 164 -5.19 -16.51 -7.42
CA ILE A 164 -4.60 -16.44 -6.07
C ILE A 164 -5.36 -17.29 -5.04
N THR A 165 -6.68 -17.44 -5.20
CA THR A 165 -7.53 -18.22 -4.30
C THR A 165 -7.26 -19.71 -4.38
N ASP A 166 -6.76 -20.19 -5.52
CA ASP A 166 -6.42 -21.59 -5.76
C ASP A 166 -5.03 -21.91 -5.19
N VAL A 167 -4.16 -20.90 -5.14
CA VAL A 167 -2.77 -21.02 -4.67
C VAL A 167 -2.64 -20.75 -3.16
N VAL A 168 -3.44 -19.84 -2.61
CA VAL A 168 -3.30 -19.35 -1.24
C VAL A 168 -4.60 -19.52 -0.47
N ALA A 169 -4.61 -20.46 0.47
CA ALA A 169 -5.74 -20.70 1.35
C ALA A 169 -6.16 -19.42 2.10
N GLY A 170 -7.45 -19.09 2.04
CA GLY A 170 -8.01 -17.92 2.71
C GLY A 170 -7.74 -16.58 2.02
N ALA A 171 -7.11 -16.55 0.85
CA ALA A 171 -7.04 -15.36 0.02
C ALA A 171 -8.46 -14.88 -0.36
N LYS A 172 -8.72 -13.59 -0.17
CA LYS A 172 -10.01 -12.95 -0.50
C LYS A 172 -9.87 -11.77 -1.47
N ASN A 173 -8.64 -11.37 -1.74
CA ASN A 173 -8.33 -10.20 -2.55
C ASN A 173 -7.27 -10.57 -3.58
N ASN A 174 -7.46 -10.11 -4.80
CA ASN A 174 -6.43 -10.18 -5.83
C ASN A 174 -5.22 -9.33 -5.41
N PRO A 175 -4.00 -9.77 -5.76
CA PRO A 175 -2.81 -8.97 -5.55
C PRO A 175 -2.93 -7.65 -6.33
N GLY A 176 -2.33 -6.58 -5.81
CA GLY A 176 -2.52 -5.21 -6.32
C GLY A 176 -3.69 -4.43 -5.68
N ASN A 177 -4.57 -5.09 -4.92
CA ASN A 177 -5.57 -4.40 -4.09
C ASN A 177 -5.00 -3.92 -2.74
N CYS A 178 -4.04 -4.67 -2.19
CA CYS A 178 -3.57 -4.50 -0.81
C CYS A 178 -2.66 -3.28 -0.63
N ALA A 179 -2.50 -2.83 0.62
CA ALA A 179 -1.68 -1.67 0.97
C ALA A 179 -0.18 -1.94 0.82
N GLU A 180 0.20 -3.21 0.91
CA GLU A 180 1.55 -3.73 0.83
C GLU A 180 2.14 -3.66 -0.59
N THR A 181 1.30 -3.41 -1.61
CA THR A 181 1.72 -3.45 -3.02
C THR A 181 2.96 -2.60 -3.28
N TYR A 182 2.90 -1.32 -2.94
CA TYR A 182 4.02 -0.41 -3.13
C TYR A 182 5.08 -0.57 -2.05
N THR A 183 4.69 -0.80 -0.81
CA THR A 183 5.69 -0.89 0.27
C THR A 183 6.63 -2.07 0.06
N PHE A 184 6.10 -3.26 -0.25
CA PHE A 184 6.94 -4.43 -0.53
C PHE A 184 7.81 -4.20 -1.76
N THR A 185 7.27 -3.60 -2.82
CA THR A 185 8.05 -3.29 -4.02
C THR A 185 9.28 -2.42 -3.73
N HIS A 186 9.21 -1.54 -2.73
CA HIS A 186 10.30 -0.62 -2.39
C HIS A 186 11.22 -1.17 -1.31
N THR A 187 10.69 -1.88 -0.32
CA THR A 187 11.44 -2.28 0.87
C THR A 187 12.03 -3.68 0.78
N VAL A 188 11.43 -4.59 -0.01
CA VAL A 188 11.98 -5.93 -0.24
C VAL A 188 13.30 -5.84 -1.00
N GLN A 189 14.25 -6.68 -0.61
CA GLN A 189 15.56 -6.83 -1.19
C GLN A 189 15.64 -8.13 -2.01
N SER A 190 16.55 -8.14 -2.99
CA SER A 190 16.83 -9.30 -3.84
C SER A 190 17.39 -10.49 -3.04
N VAL A 191 18.20 -10.23 -2.01
CA VAL A 191 18.71 -11.25 -1.10
C VAL A 191 17.64 -11.60 -0.06
N LYS A 192 17.08 -12.82 -0.16
CA LYS A 192 15.99 -13.28 0.70
C LYS A 192 16.26 -13.20 2.20
N THR A 193 17.49 -13.48 2.63
CA THR A 193 17.85 -13.46 4.06
C THR A 193 17.78 -12.07 4.66
N ASP A 194 18.00 -11.02 3.87
CA ASP A 194 17.96 -9.63 4.33
C ASP A 194 16.52 -9.20 4.65
N ASN A 195 15.54 -9.80 3.97
CA ASN A 195 14.12 -9.55 4.21
C ASN A 195 13.63 -10.06 5.58
N ARG A 196 14.43 -10.82 6.32
CA ARG A 196 14.12 -11.20 7.71
C ARG A 196 14.16 -10.01 8.67
N ALA A 197 14.84 -8.92 8.30
CA ALA A 197 14.84 -7.65 9.02
C ALA A 197 13.76 -6.66 8.52
N LEU A 198 12.89 -7.11 7.61
CA LEU A 198 11.75 -6.32 7.16
C LEU A 198 10.63 -6.40 8.19
N HIS A 199 10.12 -5.24 8.58
CA HIS A 199 8.99 -5.07 9.49
C HIS A 199 7.91 -4.26 8.82
N GLY A 200 6.70 -4.29 9.38
CA GLY A 200 5.66 -3.38 8.97
C GLY A 200 4.46 -3.38 9.89
N LEU A 201 3.56 -2.45 9.63
CA LEU A 201 2.25 -2.40 10.30
C LEU A 201 1.20 -1.92 9.31
N ALA A 202 -0.03 -2.42 9.44
CA ALA A 202 -1.16 -1.96 8.66
C ALA A 202 -2.28 -1.45 9.57
N LEU A 203 -2.80 -0.27 9.26
CA LEU A 203 -3.88 0.44 9.94
C LEU A 203 -5.18 0.35 9.14
N ARG A 204 -6.25 -0.05 9.82
CA ARG A 204 -7.61 -0.07 9.28
C ARG A 204 -8.21 1.34 9.28
N ARG A 205 -8.92 1.69 8.21
CA ARG A 205 -9.57 3.01 8.04
C ARG A 205 -10.52 3.44 9.16
N ASP A 206 -10.99 2.50 9.98
CA ASP A 206 -11.93 2.79 11.07
C ASP A 206 -11.33 3.77 12.09
N LEU A 207 -10.00 3.87 12.15
CA LEU A 207 -9.28 4.91 12.89
C LEU A 207 -9.68 6.34 12.49
N LEU A 208 -10.08 6.55 11.23
CA LEU A 208 -10.42 7.85 10.66
C LEU A 208 -11.81 8.32 11.10
N ILE A 209 -12.67 7.40 11.53
CA ILE A 209 -14.05 7.66 11.98
C ILE A 209 -14.05 8.18 13.44
N LYS A 210 -13.00 7.88 14.21
CA LYS A 210 -12.89 8.32 15.60
C LYS A 210 -12.82 9.86 15.66
N LYS A 211 -13.74 10.47 16.41
CA LYS A 211 -13.87 11.94 16.56
C LYS A 211 -12.62 12.60 17.17
N LYS A 212 -11.86 11.87 17.98
CA LYS A 212 -10.58 12.30 18.55
C LYS A 212 -9.49 11.38 18.05
N PHE A 213 -8.52 11.93 17.34
CA PHE A 213 -7.27 11.22 17.09
C PHE A 213 -6.54 11.05 18.42
N PRO A 214 -5.91 9.89 18.67
CA PRO A 214 -5.11 9.69 19.86
C PRO A 214 -4.05 10.79 19.98
N THR A 215 -3.87 11.30 21.20
CA THR A 215 -2.73 12.19 21.52
C THR A 215 -1.46 11.40 21.78
N THR A 216 -1.59 10.08 22.00
CA THR A 216 -0.48 9.12 22.18
C THR A 216 -0.59 8.00 21.16
N TYR A 217 0.56 7.52 20.70
CA TYR A 217 0.67 6.41 19.74
C TYR A 217 1.14 5.15 20.47
N ASP A 218 0.27 4.60 21.31
CA ASP A 218 0.51 3.35 22.04
C ASP A 218 -0.37 2.21 21.49
N GLU A 219 0.02 0.98 21.79
CA GLU A 219 -0.69 -0.21 21.33
C GLU A 219 -2.15 -0.25 21.81
N SER A 220 -2.45 0.26 23.00
CA SER A 220 -3.78 0.21 23.60
C SER A 220 -4.81 1.03 22.81
N HIS A 221 -4.40 2.19 22.28
CA HIS A 221 -5.26 3.06 21.47
C HIS A 221 -5.53 2.51 20.06
N TYR A 222 -4.58 1.75 19.53
CA TYR A 222 -4.63 1.18 18.18
C TYR A 222 -4.98 -0.32 18.16
N ARG A 223 -5.29 -0.90 19.33
CA ARG A 223 -5.78 -2.28 19.46
C ARG A 223 -7.03 -2.47 18.60
N GLY A 224 -7.02 -3.53 17.80
CA GLY A 224 -8.09 -3.84 16.83
C GLY A 224 -8.11 -2.97 15.56
N GLN A 225 -7.25 -1.93 15.48
CA GLN A 225 -7.04 -1.12 14.27
C GLN A 225 -5.79 -1.55 13.51
N LEU A 226 -4.86 -2.22 14.18
CA LEU A 226 -3.73 -2.87 13.54
C LEU A 226 -4.14 -4.20 12.94
N SER A 227 -3.57 -4.51 11.78
CA SER A 227 -3.66 -5.81 11.14
C SER A 227 -2.29 -6.22 10.62
N GLY A 228 -2.00 -7.53 10.72
CA GLY A 228 -0.96 -8.15 9.91
C GLY A 228 -1.37 -8.27 8.44
N PRO A 229 -0.46 -8.78 7.59
CA PRO A 229 -0.73 -8.96 6.17
C PRO A 229 -1.90 -9.92 5.96
N CYS A 230 -2.74 -9.65 4.97
CA CYS A 230 -3.74 -10.63 4.54
C CYS A 230 -3.05 -11.87 3.91
N PRO A 231 -3.74 -13.01 3.75
CA PRO A 231 -3.12 -14.23 3.22
C PRO A 231 -2.36 -14.04 1.90
N THR A 232 -2.91 -13.26 0.97
CA THR A 232 -2.24 -12.90 -0.29
C THR A 232 -0.91 -12.16 -0.07
N CYS A 233 -0.86 -11.24 0.89
CA CYS A 233 0.36 -10.48 1.20
C CYS A 233 1.34 -11.29 2.05
N ALA A 234 0.85 -12.16 2.93
CA ALA A 234 1.68 -13.09 3.69
C ALA A 234 2.40 -14.07 2.75
N HIS A 235 1.71 -14.55 1.71
CA HIS A 235 2.30 -15.36 0.64
C HIS A 235 3.45 -14.63 -0.08
N ALA A 236 3.22 -13.39 -0.53
CA ALA A 236 4.26 -12.58 -1.16
C ALA A 236 5.47 -12.31 -0.23
N LEU A 237 5.19 -12.01 1.04
CA LEU A 237 6.22 -11.80 2.05
C LEU A 237 7.06 -13.07 2.26
N GLY A 238 6.40 -14.23 2.40
CA GLY A 238 7.06 -15.52 2.56
C GLY A 238 7.92 -15.90 1.36
N ARG A 239 7.42 -15.65 0.13
CA ARG A 239 8.20 -15.86 -1.10
C ARG A 239 9.49 -15.03 -1.14
N ALA A 240 9.43 -13.80 -0.63
CA ALA A 240 10.57 -12.91 -0.49
C ALA A 240 11.52 -13.28 0.67
N GLY A 241 11.20 -14.28 1.50
CA GLY A 241 12.00 -14.64 2.68
C GLY A 241 11.73 -13.78 3.92
N GLY A 242 10.67 -12.97 3.89
CA GLY A 242 10.25 -12.17 5.03
C GLY A 242 9.58 -12.99 6.13
N VAL A 243 9.50 -12.41 7.33
CA VAL A 243 8.94 -13.05 8.52
C VAL A 243 7.61 -12.40 8.88
N GLU A 244 6.50 -13.14 8.75
CA GLU A 244 5.16 -12.61 9.02
C GLU A 244 5.02 -12.04 10.44
N ALA A 245 5.69 -12.63 11.43
CA ALA A 245 5.68 -12.15 12.82
C ALA A 245 6.18 -10.70 12.96
N ASN A 246 7.05 -10.23 12.07
CA ASN A 246 7.53 -8.85 12.07
C ASN A 246 6.46 -7.83 11.63
N PHE A 247 5.30 -8.31 11.20
CA PHE A 247 4.14 -7.52 10.77
C PHE A 247 2.93 -7.72 11.68
N LYS A 248 3.04 -8.54 12.73
CA LYS A 248 1.92 -8.86 13.61
C LYS A 248 1.66 -7.74 14.62
N ASN A 249 0.37 -7.63 14.97
CA ASN A 249 -0.19 -6.66 15.90
C ASN A 249 0.50 -6.73 17.25
N GLY A 250 1.22 -5.67 17.63
CA GLY A 250 1.32 -5.15 19.00
C GLY A 250 1.93 -6.01 20.11
N ALA A 251 1.93 -7.34 20.03
CA ALA A 251 2.30 -8.22 21.12
C ALA A 251 3.73 -8.77 20.93
N SER A 252 4.68 -8.07 21.55
CA SER A 252 5.91 -8.67 22.07
C SER A 252 6.43 -7.83 23.24
N GLY A 253 5.67 -7.91 24.33
CA GLY A 253 6.10 -7.66 25.71
C GLY A 253 5.76 -8.88 26.53
#